data_AF-X6CVG0-F1
#
_entry.id   AF-X6CVG0-F1
#
_cell.length_a   1.000
_cell.length_b   1.000
_cell.length_c   1.000
_cell.angle_alpha   90.00
_cell.angle_beta   90.00
_cell.angle_gamma   90.00
#
_symmetry.space_group_name_H-M   'P 1'
#
loop_
_entity.id
_entity.type
_entity.pdbx_description
1 polymer ?
#
loop_
_entity_poly.entity_id
_entity_poly.type
_entity_poly.pdbx_seq_one_letter_code
_entity_poly.pdbx_strand_id
1 'polypeptide(L)'
;MTRTHDFQDLAKPLSTRMTFQLIAEFHVIMRDKYEQLEARIADQADGIVSGAKYAGTWQRQVTYPFGALVTRSGALWHCNVESNGIEPGDGAAWTLCAKSGSDVPKTIKQMKEAR
;
A
#
# COMPACT_ATOMS: atom_id res chain seq x y z
N MET A 1 11.64 47.05 10.48
CA MET A 1 10.70 45.95 10.17
C MET A 1 11.15 45.26 8.90
N THR A 2 11.62 44.02 8.99
CA THR A 2 11.99 43.23 7.80
C THR A 2 10.72 42.63 7.19
N ARG A 3 10.47 42.89 5.91
CA ARG A 3 9.39 42.21 5.17
C ARG A 3 9.76 40.73 4.99
N THR A 4 8.87 39.83 5.39
CA THR A 4 8.96 38.40 5.09
C THR A 4 8.39 38.20 3.68
N HIS A 5 9.04 37.33 2.90
CA HIS A 5 8.70 37.06 1.51
C HIS A 5 8.29 35.61 1.37
N ASP A 6 7.12 35.38 0.78
CA ASP A 6 6.51 34.06 0.57
C ASP A 6 6.56 33.68 -0.92
N PHE A 7 6.30 32.42 -1.28
CA PHE A 7 6.28 31.91 -2.64
C PHE A 7 5.35 32.70 -3.58
N GLN A 8 4.34 33.39 -3.05
CA GLN A 8 3.47 34.29 -3.83
C GLN A 8 4.22 35.51 -4.41
N ASP A 9 5.40 35.87 -3.87
CA ASP A 9 6.21 37.00 -4.33
C ASP A 9 7.08 36.68 -5.56
N LEU A 10 7.02 35.46 -6.11
CA LEU A 10 7.78 35.02 -7.30
C LEU A 10 7.47 35.80 -8.59
N ALA A 11 6.38 36.56 -8.63
CA ALA A 11 5.97 37.35 -9.80
C ALA A 11 6.84 38.60 -10.06
N LYS A 12 7.82 38.90 -9.19
CA LYS A 12 8.69 40.09 -9.27
C LYS A 12 10.15 39.66 -9.41
N PRO A 13 11.03 40.50 -10.02
CA PRO A 13 12.46 40.20 -10.08
C PRO A 13 13.02 40.00 -8.67
N LEU A 14 13.64 38.84 -8.45
CA LEU A 14 14.08 38.42 -7.14
C LEU A 14 15.30 39.20 -6.65
N SER A 15 15.18 39.85 -5.49
CA SER A 15 16.35 40.38 -4.78
C SER A 15 17.10 39.27 -4.05
N THR A 16 18.41 39.44 -3.82
CA THR A 16 19.25 38.48 -3.08
C THR A 16 18.69 38.16 -1.70
N ARG A 17 18.08 39.13 -1.01
CA ARG A 17 17.46 38.90 0.30
C ARG A 17 16.22 38.00 0.18
N MET A 18 15.43 38.22 -0.87
CA MET A 18 14.24 37.44 -1.16
C MET A 18 14.58 36.00 -1.57
N THR A 19 15.64 35.80 -2.38
CA THR A 19 16.11 34.45 -2.72
C THR A 19 16.50 33.66 -1.47
N PHE A 20 17.22 34.28 -0.52
CA PHE A 20 17.61 33.58 0.71
C PHE A 20 16.42 33.25 1.60
N GLN A 21 15.42 34.14 1.69
CA GLN A 21 14.19 33.86 2.45
C GLN A 21 13.39 32.72 1.82
N LEU A 22 13.19 32.73 0.50
CA LEU A 22 12.46 31.66 -0.21
C LEU A 22 13.19 30.32 -0.13
N ILE A 23 14.53 30.31 -0.22
CA ILE A 23 15.32 29.09 -0.02
C ILE A 23 15.15 28.56 1.39
N ALA A 24 15.15 29.42 2.41
CA ALA A 24 14.95 29.01 3.79
C ALA A 24 13.54 28.43 4.01
N GLU A 25 12.50 29.08 3.47
CA GLU A 25 11.12 28.59 3.51
C GLU A 25 10.99 27.25 2.79
N PHE A 26 11.58 27.12 1.60
CA PHE A 26 11.62 25.86 0.86
C PHE A 26 12.26 24.74 1.69
N HIS A 27 13.40 25.00 2.34
CA HIS A 27 14.07 24.00 3.19
C HIS A 27 13.18 23.54 4.35
N VAL A 28 12.47 24.47 5.00
CA VAL A 28 11.57 24.13 6.11
C VAL A 28 10.40 23.27 5.62
N ILE A 29 9.74 23.67 4.52
CA ILE A 29 8.63 22.91 3.93
C ILE A 29 9.09 21.53 3.48
N MET A 30 10.25 21.43 2.82
CA MET A 30 10.80 20.16 2.35
C MET A 30 11.16 19.23 3.50
N ARG A 31 11.71 19.75 4.60
CA ARG A 31 11.97 18.96 5.81
C ARG A 31 10.69 18.37 6.38
N ASP A 32 9.66 19.19 6.59
CA ASP A 32 8.37 18.73 7.13
C ASP A 32 7.72 17.66 6.23
N LYS A 33 7.79 17.84 4.90
CA LYS A 33 7.28 16.84 3.96
C LYS A 33 8.08 15.54 3.96
N TYR A 34 9.40 15.63 4.13
CA TYR A 34 10.23 14.44 4.23
C TYR A 34 9.93 13.66 5.51
N GLU A 35 9.83 14.34 6.66
CA GLU A 35 9.46 13.74 7.94
C GLU A 35 8.07 13.07 7.87
N GLN A 36 7.08 13.73 7.26
CA GLN A 36 5.76 13.14 7.02
C GLN A 36 5.82 11.88 6.15
N LEU A 37 6.69 11.85 5.15
CA LEU A 37 6.83 10.70 4.25
C LEU A 37 7.56 9.54 4.93
N GLU A 38 8.62 9.82 5.67
CA GLU A 38 9.35 8.83 6.46
C GLU A 38 8.43 8.20 7.52
N ALA A 39 7.62 9.00 8.22
CA ALA A 39 6.63 8.49 9.16
C ALA A 39 5.62 7.54 8.49
N ARG A 40 5.08 7.93 7.32
CA ARG A 40 4.17 7.05 6.56
C ARG A 40 4.82 5.76 6.08
N ILE A 41 6.10 5.79 5.72
CA ILE A 41 6.86 4.60 5.33
C ILE A 41 7.12 3.72 6.54
N ALA A 42 7.47 4.29 7.68
CA ALA A 42 7.64 3.57 8.94
C ALA A 42 6.33 2.87 9.34
N ASP A 43 5.20 3.58 9.32
CA ASP A 43 3.88 2.99 9.56
C ASP A 43 3.58 1.86 8.57
N GLN A 44 3.96 2.00 7.30
CA GLN A 44 3.76 0.96 6.28
C GLN A 44 4.67 -0.26 6.49
N ALA A 45 5.90 -0.04 6.95
CA ALA A 45 6.89 -1.07 7.23
C ALA A 45 6.54 -1.86 8.51
N ASP A 46 6.08 -1.16 9.53
CA ASP A 46 5.60 -1.73 10.80
C ASP A 46 4.19 -2.35 10.68
N GLY A 47 3.55 -2.22 9.51
CA GLY A 47 2.22 -2.78 9.23
C GLY A 47 1.08 -2.02 9.87
N ILE A 48 1.34 -0.82 10.40
CA ILE A 48 0.36 0.11 10.98
C ILE A 48 -0.52 0.72 9.88
N VAL A 49 0.01 0.93 8.66
CA VAL A 49 -0.85 1.19 7.50
C VAL A 49 -1.56 -0.10 7.13
N SER A 50 -2.86 -0.13 7.44
CA SER A 50 -3.84 -1.19 7.23
C SER A 50 -3.99 -1.60 5.75
N GLY A 51 -2.94 -2.19 5.19
CA GLY A 51 -2.89 -2.71 3.84
C GLY A 51 -2.76 -4.22 3.87
N ALA A 52 -3.57 -4.89 3.05
CA ALA A 52 -3.58 -6.34 3.00
C ALA A 52 -2.23 -6.88 2.47
N LYS A 53 -1.40 -7.48 3.34
CA LYS A 53 -0.05 -7.96 2.97
C LYS A 53 -0.12 -9.36 2.39
N TYR A 54 0.31 -9.54 1.14
CA TYR A 54 0.39 -10.87 0.55
C TYR A 54 1.55 -11.68 1.14
N ALA A 55 1.24 -12.77 1.82
CA ALA A 55 2.17 -13.64 2.53
C ALA A 55 2.48 -14.94 1.74
N GLY A 56 2.10 -15.00 0.47
CA GLY A 56 2.38 -16.14 -0.41
C GLY A 56 1.36 -17.27 -0.31
N THR A 57 1.78 -18.49 -0.61
CA THR A 57 0.93 -19.69 -0.49
C THR A 57 0.76 -20.06 0.98
N TRP A 58 -0.46 -20.41 1.39
CA TRP A 58 -0.73 -20.81 2.76
C TRP A 58 0.08 -22.05 3.17
N GLN A 59 0.66 -22.01 4.38
CA GLN A 59 1.41 -23.10 4.99
C GLN A 59 0.95 -23.30 6.44
N ARG A 60 0.80 -24.57 6.86
CA ARG A 60 0.29 -24.92 8.20
C ARG A 60 1.17 -24.43 9.35
N GLN A 61 2.49 -24.37 9.15
CA GLN A 61 3.45 -24.03 10.20
C GLN A 61 3.72 -22.52 10.33
N VAL A 62 3.08 -21.69 9.49
CA VAL A 62 3.29 -20.23 9.48
C VAL A 62 2.15 -19.53 10.23
N THR A 63 2.51 -18.59 11.10
CA THR A 63 1.54 -17.67 11.73
C THR A 63 1.30 -16.50 10.80
N TYR A 64 0.04 -16.26 10.47
CA TYR A 64 -0.37 -15.13 9.64
C TYR A 64 -1.02 -14.05 10.52
N PRO A 65 -0.53 -12.80 10.49
CA PRO A 65 -1.14 -11.71 11.23
C PRO A 65 -2.50 -11.31 10.64
N PHE A 66 -3.29 -10.59 11.43
CA PHE A 66 -4.52 -9.95 10.95
C PHE A 66 -4.26 -9.12 9.68
N GLY A 67 -5.15 -9.23 8.69
CA GLY A 67 -5.04 -8.51 7.42
C GLY A 67 -4.13 -9.17 6.39
N ALA A 68 -3.45 -10.28 6.71
CA ALA A 68 -2.63 -11.00 5.74
C ALA A 68 -3.49 -11.62 4.62
N LEU A 69 -2.93 -11.65 3.41
CA LEU A 69 -3.50 -12.33 2.25
C LEU A 69 -2.68 -13.57 1.89
N VAL A 70 -3.34 -14.69 1.65
CA VAL A 70 -2.68 -15.95 1.25
C VAL A 70 -3.38 -16.58 0.06
N THR A 71 -2.62 -17.33 -0.74
CA THR A 71 -3.20 -18.15 -1.82
C THR A 71 -3.30 -19.61 -1.37
N ARG A 72 -4.49 -20.22 -1.52
CA ARG A 72 -4.72 -21.65 -1.31
C ARG A 72 -5.75 -22.15 -2.32
N SER A 73 -5.47 -23.29 -2.96
CA SER A 73 -6.38 -23.95 -3.90
C SER A 73 -6.84 -23.03 -5.05
N GLY A 74 -5.94 -22.17 -5.55
CA GLY A 74 -6.23 -21.20 -6.61
C GLY A 74 -7.05 -19.98 -6.16
N ALA A 75 -7.43 -19.90 -4.89
CA ALA A 75 -8.15 -18.77 -4.33
C ALA A 75 -7.24 -17.89 -3.46
N LEU A 76 -7.55 -16.60 -3.44
CA LEU A 76 -6.97 -15.59 -2.55
C LEU A 76 -7.86 -15.46 -1.31
N TRP A 77 -7.25 -15.50 -0.13
CA TRP A 77 -7.92 -15.48 1.16
C TRP A 77 -7.36 -14.36 2.04
N HIS A 78 -8.23 -13.73 2.83
CA HIS A 78 -7.89 -12.70 3.82
C HIS A 78 -8.00 -13.25 5.24
N CYS A 79 -7.00 -12.96 6.06
CA CYS A 79 -6.91 -13.36 7.46
C CYS A 79 -7.68 -12.37 8.34
N ASN A 80 -8.83 -12.80 8.88
CA ASN A 80 -9.70 -11.95 9.71
C ASN A 80 -9.24 -11.84 11.17
N VAL A 81 -8.38 -12.75 11.61
CA VAL A 81 -7.81 -12.83 12.96
C VAL A 81 -6.41 -13.43 12.82
N GLU A 82 -5.49 -13.12 13.74
CA GLU A 82 -4.20 -13.80 13.75
C GLU A 82 -4.42 -15.32 13.82
N SER A 83 -3.86 -16.04 12.86
CA SER A 83 -4.16 -17.45 12.64
C SER A 83 -2.89 -18.25 12.44
N ASN A 84 -2.74 -19.31 13.24
CA ASN A 84 -1.69 -20.32 13.10
C ASN A 84 -2.34 -21.69 12.87
N GLY A 85 -1.94 -22.38 11.78
CA GLY A 85 -2.37 -23.74 11.52
C GLY A 85 -3.83 -23.93 11.08
N ILE A 86 -4.67 -22.89 11.08
CA ILE A 86 -6.05 -22.95 10.58
C ILE A 86 -6.06 -22.78 9.07
N GLU A 87 -6.74 -23.70 8.37
CA GLU A 87 -6.78 -23.75 6.91
C GLU A 87 -7.76 -22.72 6.30
N PRO A 88 -7.38 -22.00 5.23
CA PRO A 88 -8.30 -21.17 4.48
C PRO A 88 -9.45 -21.98 3.87
N GLY A 89 -10.67 -21.63 4.27
CA GLY A 89 -11.90 -22.37 3.96
C GLY A 89 -12.40 -23.25 5.09
N ASP A 90 -11.63 -23.39 6.18
CA ASP A 90 -12.06 -24.05 7.42
C ASP A 90 -12.28 -22.99 8.52
N GLY A 91 -13.54 -22.81 8.92
CA GLY A 91 -13.94 -21.84 9.94
C GLY A 91 -13.98 -20.36 9.50
N ALA A 92 -14.03 -19.46 10.48
CA ALA A 92 -14.22 -18.01 10.28
C ALA A 92 -12.91 -17.19 10.22
N ALA A 93 -11.76 -17.84 10.38
CA ALA A 93 -10.46 -17.17 10.40
C ALA A 93 -10.08 -16.56 9.04
N TRP A 94 -10.64 -17.10 7.95
CA TRP A 94 -10.31 -16.73 6.58
C TRP A 94 -11.54 -16.33 5.78
N THR A 95 -11.49 -15.18 5.12
CA THR A 95 -12.50 -14.74 4.14
C THR A 95 -11.99 -14.95 2.72
N LEU A 96 -12.80 -15.52 1.84
CA LEU A 96 -12.48 -15.65 0.42
C LEU A 96 -12.53 -14.27 -0.26
N CYS A 97 -11.42 -13.82 -0.86
CA CYS A 97 -11.33 -12.55 -1.59
C CYS A 97 -11.52 -12.71 -3.10
N ALA A 98 -10.87 -13.72 -3.68
CA ALA A 98 -10.95 -14.00 -5.11
C ALA A 98 -10.81 -15.50 -5.35
N LYS A 99 -11.63 -16.06 -6.25
CA LYS A 99 -11.58 -17.48 -6.61
C LYS A 99 -10.95 -17.62 -8.00
N SER A 100 -10.03 -18.58 -8.20
CA SER A 100 -9.61 -18.94 -9.55
C SER A 100 -10.81 -19.48 -10.33
N GLY A 101 -11.10 -18.86 -11.46
CA GLY A 101 -12.22 -19.25 -12.30
C GLY A 101 -11.95 -20.55 -13.06
N SER A 102 -12.62 -21.62 -12.67
CA SER A 102 -13.03 -22.69 -13.60
C SER A 102 -14.33 -22.34 -14.34
N ASP A 103 -14.93 -21.18 -14.03
CA ASP A 103 -16.17 -20.68 -14.62
C ASP A 103 -15.96 -19.35 -15.37
N VAL A 104 -14.78 -19.18 -15.98
CA VAL A 104 -14.60 -18.13 -17.00
C VAL A 104 -15.24 -18.67 -18.28
N PRO A 105 -16.27 -18.01 -18.86
CA PRO A 105 -16.86 -18.45 -20.11
C PRO A 105 -15.76 -18.59 -21.16
N LYS A 106 -15.50 -19.83 -21.63
CA LYS A 106 -14.51 -20.08 -22.67
C LYS A 106 -14.87 -19.24 -23.89
N THR A 107 -13.93 -18.45 -24.38
CA THR A 107 -14.14 -17.67 -25.61
C THR A 107 -14.30 -18.64 -26.79
N ILE A 108 -15.07 -18.27 -27.81
CA ILE A 108 -15.34 -19.09 -29.02
C ILE A 108 -14.04 -19.65 -29.64
N LYS A 109 -12.92 -18.90 -29.55
CA LYS A 109 -11.60 -19.35 -30.02
C LYS A 109 -11.10 -20.61 -29.31
N GLN A 110 -11.23 -20.66 -27.99
CA GLN A 110 -10.82 -21.80 -27.15
C GLN A 110 -11.73 -23.03 -27.32
N MET A 111 -12.97 -22.84 -27.78
CA MET A 111 -13.88 -23.95 -28.08
C MET A 111 -13.57 -24.63 -29.42
N LYS A 112 -13.01 -23.90 -30.39
CA LYS A 112 -12.65 -24.44 -31.71
C LYS A 112 -11.33 -25.23 -31.72
N GLU A 113 -10.42 -24.94 -30.78
CA GLU A 113 -9.11 -25.60 -30.68
C GLU A 113 -9.14 -26.93 -29.90
N ALA A 114 -10.28 -27.27 -29.29
CA ALA A 114 -10.45 -28.48 -28.47
C ALA A 114 -11.23 -29.62 -29.18
N ARG A 115 -11.40 -29.54 -30.50
CA ARG A 115 -12.08 -30.54 -31.35
C ARG A 115 -11.15 -31.02 -32.45
#